data_AF-A0A3C1H3F8-F1
#
_entry.id   AF-A0A3C1H3F8-F1
#
_cell.length_a   1.000
_cell.length_b   1.000
_cell.length_c   1.000
_cell.angle_alpha   90.00
_cell.angle_beta   90.00
_cell.angle_gamma   90.00
#
_symmetry.space_group_name_H-M   'P 1'
#
loop_
_entity.id
_entity.type
_entity.pdbx_description
1 polymer ?
#
loop_
_entity_poly.entity_id
_entity_poly.type
_entity_poly.pdbx_seq_one_letter_code
_entity_poly.pdbx_strand_id
1 'polypeptide(L)'
;MKKMKTLSFLLAAVTAAGIAAAYPAVQVSADVTELTQSAELLDTLYPFNTYLMRDNNENTYFCFAAGHTVTIACDQPITGIAMKFQKPSGGWTVTADDRTLEFGQQGYQHDFADVSELGANRVTVTFSAPTDVAELRVFGEGELPDDVQVWQPCHEKADIALFSTHNDDEHLFFLGLIPDALARGKKIEVIYFANHYGEPIRMHELLNALWKVGLRNYPVMGPFPDQYSETLPAAKQNLAYAGISYDSVIGYQVAMLRRFRPEIAVGHDINGEYGHGQHRANSDSLMNAVNLSGNPAYYPDSAAQYGAWDVPKTYIHLWGQNRLVMNYDIPLDYYGGKTAYQVSMEGYACHNSQQYTWFTQWARGYARAPITAASQIGVYSPCIYGLYRSTVGLDTGINDMFEHIDTPRLGDADESGTVTAADAQMTLTEAAMIISGSDPAFTDAQNKAADVDLSGAVTAADAQHILVYSVLNAVGGQSVPWENVLAGNYE
;
A
#
# COMPACT_ATOMS: atom_id res chain seq x y z
N MET A 1 -15.99 -63.73 57.39
CA MET A 1 -16.86 -64.83 56.93
C MET A 1 -17.36 -64.52 55.52
N LYS A 2 -17.10 -65.42 54.55
CA LYS A 2 -17.64 -65.49 53.17
C LYS A 2 -17.29 -64.32 52.23
N LYS A 3 -16.98 -64.49 50.95
CA LYS A 3 -16.48 -65.57 50.07
C LYS A 3 -16.33 -64.87 48.70
N MET A 4 -15.28 -65.17 47.95
CA MET A 4 -15.16 -64.84 46.52
C MET A 4 -16.42 -65.22 45.75
N LYS A 5 -16.76 -64.42 44.72
CA LYS A 5 -17.26 -64.93 43.43
C LYS A 5 -17.04 -63.89 42.34
N THR A 6 -16.11 -64.25 41.46
CA THR A 6 -15.87 -63.75 40.11
C THR A 6 -17.16 -63.81 39.29
N LEU A 7 -17.49 -62.74 38.56
CA LEU A 7 -18.48 -62.80 37.48
C LEU A 7 -17.92 -62.09 36.25
N SER A 8 -17.68 -62.89 35.23
CA SER A 8 -17.24 -62.50 33.89
C SER A 8 -18.33 -61.71 33.18
N PHE A 9 -17.97 -60.57 32.58
CA PHE A 9 -18.73 -59.98 31.49
C PHE A 9 -17.81 -59.86 30.27
N LEU A 10 -18.22 -60.56 29.20
CA LEU A 10 -17.68 -60.40 27.86
C LEU A 10 -17.82 -58.92 27.45
N LEU A 11 -16.73 -58.29 27.06
CA LEU A 11 -16.79 -57.06 26.27
C LEU A 11 -16.25 -57.39 24.87
N ALA A 12 -17.15 -57.27 23.89
CA ALA A 12 -16.85 -57.47 22.49
C ALA A 12 -15.76 -56.49 22.02
N ALA A 13 -14.74 -57.05 21.37
CA ALA A 13 -13.71 -56.27 20.71
C ALA A 13 -14.32 -55.53 19.51
N VAL A 14 -14.45 -54.21 19.63
CA VAL A 14 -14.56 -53.33 18.47
C VAL A 14 -13.14 -52.87 18.15
N THR A 15 -12.55 -53.47 17.12
CA THR A 15 -11.31 -53.00 16.51
C THR A 15 -11.57 -51.67 15.83
N ALA A 16 -11.30 -50.56 16.51
CA ALA A 16 -11.09 -49.28 15.87
C ALA A 16 -9.70 -49.30 15.23
N ALA A 17 -9.64 -49.51 13.92
CA ALA A 17 -8.45 -49.24 13.13
C ALA A 17 -8.19 -47.73 13.16
N GLY A 18 -7.32 -47.31 14.08
CA GLY A 18 -6.77 -45.96 14.07
C GLY A 18 -5.85 -45.81 12.87
N ILE A 19 -6.31 -45.08 11.85
CA ILE A 19 -5.42 -44.49 10.85
C ILE A 19 -4.66 -43.39 11.59
N ALA A 20 -3.45 -43.71 12.06
CA ALA A 20 -2.48 -42.69 12.42
C ALA A 20 -2.09 -41.99 11.12
N ALA A 21 -2.68 -40.82 10.88
CA ALA A 21 -2.14 -39.90 9.90
C ALA A 21 -0.75 -39.51 10.38
N ALA A 22 0.28 -40.07 9.73
CA ALA A 22 1.64 -39.58 9.87
C ALA A 22 1.63 -38.15 9.32
N TYR A 23 1.61 -37.16 10.21
CA TYR A 23 1.98 -35.81 9.85
C TYR A 23 3.41 -35.90 9.31
N PRO A 24 3.69 -35.42 8.08
CA PRO A 24 5.07 -35.29 7.66
C PRO A 24 5.77 -34.40 8.68
N ALA A 25 6.88 -34.88 9.23
CA ALA A 25 7.77 -34.02 9.97
C ALA A 25 8.09 -32.83 9.06
N VAL A 26 7.78 -31.62 9.52
CA VAL A 26 8.26 -30.39 8.89
C VAL A 26 9.77 -30.58 8.76
N GLN A 27 10.27 -30.70 7.54
CA GLN A 27 11.71 -30.54 7.33
C GLN A 27 12.00 -29.13 7.81
N VAL A 28 12.75 -29.03 8.90
CA VAL A 28 13.40 -27.77 9.26
C VAL A 28 14.31 -27.48 8.08
N SER A 29 13.83 -26.57 7.23
CA SER A 29 14.62 -25.91 6.21
C SER A 29 15.93 -25.48 6.87
N ALA A 30 17.06 -25.88 6.31
CA ALA A 30 18.33 -25.39 6.81
C ALA A 30 18.42 -23.90 6.49
N ASP A 31 18.74 -23.08 7.50
CA ASP A 31 19.05 -21.66 7.32
C ASP A 31 20.05 -21.50 6.16
N VAL A 32 19.84 -20.50 5.29
CA VAL A 32 20.78 -20.27 4.18
C VAL A 32 22.19 -20.04 4.70
N THR A 33 23.17 -20.56 3.97
CA THR A 33 24.56 -20.17 4.21
C THR A 33 24.81 -18.80 3.61
N GLU A 34 24.92 -17.76 4.44
CA GLU A 34 25.39 -16.46 4.01
C GLU A 34 26.92 -16.50 3.77
N LEU A 35 27.33 -16.29 2.52
CA LEU A 35 28.71 -16.40 2.04
C LEU A 35 29.42 -15.04 1.99
N THR A 36 28.73 -13.93 2.29
CA THR A 36 29.22 -12.55 2.10
C THR A 36 30.64 -12.30 2.63
N GLN A 37 30.93 -12.80 3.85
CA GLN A 37 32.21 -12.58 4.53
C GLN A 37 33.31 -13.54 4.07
N SER A 38 32.96 -14.75 3.61
CA SER A 38 33.91 -15.73 3.06
C SER A 38 34.15 -15.54 1.55
N ALA A 39 33.26 -14.81 0.86
CA ALA A 39 33.35 -14.53 -0.56
C ALA A 39 34.57 -13.67 -0.90
N GLU A 40 35.33 -14.12 -1.89
CA GLU A 40 36.39 -13.33 -2.51
C GLU A 40 35.74 -12.37 -3.53
N LEU A 41 35.81 -11.07 -3.26
CA LEU A 41 35.43 -10.04 -4.24
C LEU A 41 36.67 -9.54 -4.95
N LEU A 42 36.82 -9.94 -6.21
CA LEU A 42 37.89 -9.51 -7.08
C LEU A 42 37.40 -8.32 -7.92
N ASP A 43 37.84 -7.13 -7.52
CA ASP A 43 37.78 -5.93 -8.32
C ASP A 43 39.22 -5.62 -8.77
N THR A 44 39.46 -5.71 -10.07
CA THR A 44 40.80 -5.52 -10.65
C THR A 44 41.28 -4.06 -10.63
N LEU A 45 40.36 -3.11 -10.42
CA LEU A 45 40.64 -1.67 -10.42
C LEU A 45 40.62 -1.08 -9.00
N TYR A 46 39.79 -1.61 -8.09
CA TYR A 46 39.59 -1.06 -6.74
C TYR A 46 39.54 -2.12 -5.61
N PRO A 47 40.63 -2.86 -5.36
CA PRO A 47 40.64 -3.97 -4.41
C PRO A 47 40.34 -3.58 -2.94
N PHE A 48 40.52 -2.30 -2.57
CA PHE A 48 40.23 -1.79 -1.22
C PHE A 48 38.78 -1.32 -1.03
N ASN A 49 38.01 -1.15 -2.10
CA ASN A 49 36.69 -0.50 -2.04
C ASN A 49 35.53 -1.48 -1.94
N THR A 50 35.76 -2.78 -2.15
CA THR A 50 34.75 -3.85 -1.93
C THR A 50 34.42 -4.07 -0.45
N TYR A 51 35.16 -3.42 0.46
CA TYR A 51 34.85 -3.38 1.89
C TYR A 51 33.58 -2.58 2.19
N LEU A 52 33.39 -1.43 1.53
CA LEU A 52 32.24 -0.54 1.77
C LEU A 52 30.90 -1.19 1.41
N MET A 53 30.92 -2.23 0.58
CA MET A 53 29.72 -2.99 0.20
C MET A 53 29.39 -4.12 1.19
N ARG A 54 30.23 -4.35 2.20
CA ARG A 54 30.13 -5.49 3.14
C ARG A 54 30.32 -5.08 4.59
N ASP A 55 30.34 -3.78 4.87
CA ASP A 55 30.55 -3.22 6.20
C ASP A 55 29.26 -3.11 7.04
N ASN A 56 28.13 -3.56 6.48
CA ASN A 56 26.81 -3.54 7.10
C ASN A 56 26.38 -2.11 7.52
N ASN A 57 26.78 -1.11 6.74
CA ASN A 57 26.43 0.28 6.97
C ASN A 57 25.81 0.91 5.73
N GLU A 58 24.50 1.13 5.78
CA GLU A 58 23.73 1.70 4.66
C GLU A 58 24.08 3.18 4.37
N ASN A 59 24.91 3.83 5.19
CA ASN A 59 25.42 5.19 4.94
C ASN A 59 26.69 5.22 4.07
N THR A 60 27.36 4.09 3.91
CA THR A 60 28.55 3.96 3.06
C THR A 60 28.14 3.36 1.72
N TYR A 61 28.83 3.79 0.67
CA TYR A 61 28.61 3.26 -0.67
C TYR A 61 29.86 3.44 -1.53
N PHE A 62 29.90 2.67 -2.61
CA PHE A 62 30.88 2.83 -3.67
C PHE A 62 30.20 3.07 -5.01
N CYS A 63 30.71 4.04 -5.78
CA CYS A 63 30.19 4.37 -7.10
C CYS A 63 30.97 3.59 -8.17
N PHE A 64 30.31 2.66 -8.83
CA PHE A 64 30.83 1.94 -9.98
C PHE A 64 30.53 2.69 -11.27
N ALA A 65 31.48 2.69 -12.21
CA ALA A 65 31.23 3.19 -13.56
C ALA A 65 30.40 2.18 -14.38
N ALA A 66 29.74 2.66 -15.44
CA ALA A 66 29.08 1.77 -16.40
C ALA A 66 30.09 0.79 -17.04
N GLY A 67 29.69 -0.47 -17.16
CA GLY A 67 30.53 -1.56 -17.65
C GLY A 67 31.59 -2.05 -16.66
N HIS A 68 31.67 -1.47 -15.46
CA HIS A 68 32.54 -1.98 -14.41
C HIS A 68 32.07 -3.36 -13.96
N THR A 69 33.04 -4.22 -13.63
CA THR A 69 32.76 -5.60 -13.24
C THR A 69 33.29 -5.92 -11.86
N VAL A 70 32.53 -6.71 -11.10
CA VAL A 70 32.95 -7.27 -9.81
C VAL A 70 32.82 -8.78 -9.91
N THR A 71 33.93 -9.51 -9.76
CA THR A 71 33.87 -10.97 -9.71
C THR A 71 33.70 -11.43 -8.27
N ILE A 72 32.72 -12.29 -8.04
CA ILE A 72 32.42 -12.92 -6.76
C ILE A 72 32.83 -14.39 -6.86
N ALA A 73 33.66 -14.87 -5.93
CA ALA A 73 34.03 -16.28 -5.85
C ALA A 73 33.83 -16.82 -4.43
N CYS A 74 33.19 -17.99 -4.34
CA CYS A 74 32.94 -18.71 -3.09
C CYS A 74 33.46 -20.15 -3.18
N ASP A 75 33.55 -20.84 -2.05
CA ASP A 75 33.87 -22.27 -1.97
C ASP A 75 32.67 -23.19 -2.29
N GLN A 76 31.47 -22.62 -2.33
CA GLN A 76 30.21 -23.27 -2.64
C GLN A 76 29.47 -22.55 -3.79
N PRO A 77 28.49 -23.19 -4.44
CA PRO A 77 27.64 -22.54 -5.45
C PRO A 77 26.92 -21.31 -4.88
N ILE A 78 26.90 -20.24 -5.66
CA ILE A 78 26.17 -19.00 -5.37
C ILE A 78 24.77 -19.15 -5.94
N THR A 79 23.74 -18.97 -5.11
CA THR A 79 22.33 -19.07 -5.51
C THR A 79 21.62 -17.72 -5.46
N GLY A 80 22.10 -16.78 -4.63
CA GLY A 80 21.47 -15.49 -4.45
C GLY A 80 22.47 -14.35 -4.24
N ILE A 81 22.14 -13.17 -4.77
CA ILE A 81 22.87 -11.93 -4.50
C ILE A 81 21.85 -10.85 -4.13
N ALA A 82 21.92 -10.33 -2.91
CA ALA A 82 21.17 -9.14 -2.52
C ALA A 82 22.04 -7.90 -2.67
N MET A 83 21.49 -6.85 -3.28
CA MET A 83 22.15 -5.55 -3.40
C MET A 83 21.29 -4.45 -2.82
N LYS A 84 21.93 -3.50 -2.13
CA LYS A 84 21.32 -2.22 -1.76
C LYS A 84 22.01 -1.10 -2.52
N PHE A 85 21.21 -0.22 -3.11
CA PHE A 85 21.64 0.92 -3.92
C PHE A 85 21.19 2.24 -3.27
N GLN A 86 22.05 3.25 -3.29
CA GLN A 86 21.73 4.59 -2.76
C GLN A 86 20.63 5.29 -3.58
N LYS A 87 20.49 4.90 -4.85
CA LYS A 87 19.50 5.40 -5.80
C LYS A 87 18.94 4.25 -6.62
N PRO A 88 17.77 4.42 -7.27
CA PRO A 88 17.22 3.40 -8.15
C PRO A 88 18.26 2.83 -9.12
N SER A 89 18.34 1.50 -9.19
CA SER A 89 19.31 0.80 -10.03
C SER A 89 19.09 1.11 -11.52
N GLY A 90 20.18 1.29 -12.26
CA GLY A 90 20.16 1.43 -13.73
C GLY A 90 20.18 0.10 -14.49
N GLY A 91 20.02 -1.01 -13.77
CA GLY A 91 20.15 -2.36 -14.29
C GLY A 91 21.58 -2.91 -14.17
N TRP A 92 21.67 -4.21 -13.97
CA TRP A 92 22.92 -4.94 -13.76
C TRP A 92 22.77 -6.38 -14.23
N THR A 93 23.88 -7.06 -14.49
CA THR A 93 23.88 -8.44 -14.96
C THR A 93 24.77 -9.31 -14.09
N VAL A 94 24.48 -10.60 -14.08
CA VAL A 94 25.32 -11.63 -13.47
C VAL A 94 25.66 -12.68 -14.52
N THR A 95 26.96 -12.86 -14.76
CA THR A 95 27.47 -13.79 -15.77
C THR A 95 28.27 -14.91 -15.11
N ALA A 96 28.04 -16.15 -15.54
CA ALA A 96 28.90 -17.29 -15.27
C ALA A 96 29.05 -18.12 -16.55
N ASP A 97 30.30 -18.46 -16.88
CA ASP A 97 30.66 -19.07 -18.16
C ASP A 97 30.06 -18.27 -19.34
N ASP A 98 29.26 -18.90 -20.19
CA ASP A 98 28.60 -18.28 -21.35
C ASP A 98 27.14 -17.84 -21.07
N ARG A 99 26.69 -17.85 -19.81
CA ARG A 99 25.32 -17.49 -19.42
C ARG A 99 25.28 -16.17 -18.66
N THR A 100 24.33 -15.31 -19.01
CA THR A 100 24.12 -14.00 -18.41
C THR A 100 22.66 -13.82 -18.03
N LEU A 101 22.42 -13.38 -16.79
CA LEU A 101 21.11 -12.99 -16.27
C LEU A 101 21.08 -11.49 -16.05
N GLU A 102 19.93 -10.87 -16.28
CA GLU A 102 19.75 -9.42 -16.15
C GLU A 102 18.79 -9.08 -15.01
N PHE A 103 19.14 -8.07 -14.22
CA PHE A 103 18.40 -7.63 -13.03
C PHE A 103 18.33 -6.09 -12.97
N GLY A 104 17.56 -5.57 -12.01
CA GLY A 104 17.47 -4.13 -11.73
C GLY A 104 16.66 -3.30 -12.73
N GLN A 105 15.95 -3.91 -13.69
CA GLN A 105 15.16 -3.16 -14.70
C GLN A 105 13.98 -2.40 -14.07
N GLN A 106 13.53 -2.83 -12.89
CA GLN A 106 12.48 -2.15 -12.12
C GLN A 106 13.03 -1.00 -11.26
N GLY A 107 14.36 -0.84 -11.19
CA GLY A 107 15.00 0.23 -10.42
C GLY A 107 14.85 0.09 -8.90
N TYR A 108 14.66 -1.12 -8.36
CA TYR A 108 14.59 -1.31 -6.91
C TYR A 108 15.91 -0.93 -6.24
N GLN A 109 15.80 -0.23 -5.11
CA GLN A 109 16.97 0.13 -4.32
C GLN A 109 17.46 -1.03 -3.48
N HIS A 110 16.56 -1.88 -2.98
CA HIS A 110 16.91 -3.18 -2.41
C HIS A 110 16.49 -4.23 -3.43
N ASP A 111 17.46 -4.87 -4.07
CA ASP A 111 17.21 -5.80 -5.17
C ASP A 111 17.81 -7.18 -4.84
N PHE A 112 17.14 -8.24 -5.28
CA PHE A 112 17.58 -9.61 -5.06
C PHE A 112 17.63 -10.35 -6.39
N ALA A 113 18.82 -10.87 -6.72
CA ALA A 113 19.03 -11.71 -7.88
C ALA A 113 19.09 -13.18 -7.46
N ASP A 114 18.09 -13.96 -7.90
CA ASP A 114 18.19 -15.41 -7.94
C ASP A 114 19.09 -15.82 -9.12
N VAL A 115 20.24 -16.38 -8.79
CA VAL A 115 21.26 -16.83 -9.75
C VAL A 115 21.51 -18.33 -9.65
N SER A 116 20.62 -19.06 -8.95
CA SER A 116 20.74 -20.51 -8.72
C SER A 116 20.90 -21.30 -10.01
N GLU A 117 20.26 -20.87 -11.09
CA GLU A 117 20.36 -21.53 -12.41
C GLU A 117 21.77 -21.47 -13.02
N LEU A 118 22.62 -20.52 -12.60
CA LEU A 118 24.01 -20.44 -13.05
C LEU A 118 24.84 -21.61 -12.50
N GLY A 119 24.47 -22.19 -11.34
CA GLY A 119 25.15 -23.33 -10.74
C GLY A 119 26.65 -23.10 -10.50
N ALA A 120 27.05 -21.84 -10.33
CA ALA A 120 28.45 -21.43 -10.35
C ALA A 120 28.91 -20.98 -8.96
N ASN A 121 30.14 -21.33 -8.60
CA ASN A 121 30.81 -20.78 -7.41
C ASN A 121 31.61 -19.50 -7.72
N ARG A 122 31.65 -19.09 -8.99
CA ARG A 122 32.27 -17.86 -9.47
C ARG A 122 31.35 -17.19 -10.47
N VAL A 123 30.98 -15.94 -10.19
CA VAL A 123 30.12 -15.12 -11.04
C VAL A 123 30.71 -13.73 -11.22
N THR A 124 30.38 -13.06 -12.33
CA THR A 124 30.80 -11.69 -12.64
C THR A 124 29.56 -10.80 -12.68
N VAL A 125 29.49 -9.85 -11.77
CA VAL A 125 28.50 -8.78 -11.77
C VAL A 125 28.97 -7.67 -12.71
N THR A 126 28.10 -7.17 -13.58
CA THR A 126 28.36 -6.00 -14.44
C THR A 126 27.26 -4.96 -14.28
N PHE A 127 27.63 -3.68 -14.09
CA PHE A 127 26.66 -2.59 -13.97
C PHE A 127 26.41 -1.90 -15.32
N SER A 128 25.16 -1.78 -15.75
CA SER A 128 24.80 -1.20 -17.06
C SER A 128 24.93 0.33 -17.10
N ALA A 129 24.92 0.98 -15.93
CA ALA A 129 25.03 2.42 -15.75
C ALA A 129 25.89 2.74 -14.51
N PRO A 130 26.33 4.00 -14.31
CA PRO A 130 26.96 4.40 -13.05
C PRO A 130 26.04 4.08 -11.86
N THR A 131 26.54 3.34 -10.88
CA THR A 131 25.71 2.74 -9.82
C THR A 131 26.37 2.89 -8.46
N ASP A 132 25.62 3.46 -7.51
CA ASP A 132 26.04 3.64 -6.12
C ASP A 132 25.58 2.45 -5.28
N VAL A 133 26.49 1.51 -4.99
CA VAL A 133 26.19 0.28 -4.24
C VAL A 133 26.57 0.47 -2.77
N ALA A 134 25.57 0.38 -1.89
CA ALA A 134 25.69 0.49 -0.45
C ALA A 134 25.96 -0.86 0.23
N GLU A 135 25.34 -1.93 -0.26
CA GLU A 135 25.51 -3.26 0.32
C GLU A 135 25.45 -4.33 -0.77
N LEU A 136 26.23 -5.40 -0.59
CA LEU A 136 26.18 -6.63 -1.35
C LEU A 136 26.26 -7.81 -0.36
N ARG A 137 25.26 -8.69 -0.39
CA ARG A 137 25.23 -9.95 0.34
C ARG A 137 25.13 -11.12 -0.64
N VAL A 138 25.85 -12.21 -0.34
CA VAL A 138 25.96 -13.40 -1.21
C VAL A 138 25.43 -14.59 -0.45
N PHE A 139 24.60 -15.40 -1.10
CA PHE A 139 23.92 -16.54 -0.49
C PHE A 139 24.18 -17.83 -1.27
N GLY A 140 24.35 -18.93 -0.52
CA GLY A 140 24.30 -20.29 -1.04
C GLY A 140 22.89 -20.88 -0.95
N GLU A 141 22.75 -22.20 -1.12
CA GLU A 141 21.45 -22.87 -1.01
C GLU A 141 20.86 -22.77 0.42
N GLY A 142 19.54 -22.57 0.49
CA GLY A 142 18.78 -22.55 1.76
C GLY A 142 17.72 -21.43 1.81
N GLU A 143 17.11 -21.28 2.97
CA GLU A 143 16.08 -20.25 3.21
C GLU A 143 16.71 -18.90 3.56
N LEU A 144 16.37 -17.88 2.77
CA LEU A 144 16.89 -16.53 2.95
C LEU A 144 16.50 -15.96 4.33
N PRO A 145 17.36 -15.17 4.97
CA PRO A 145 16.99 -14.52 6.22
C PRO A 145 15.84 -13.52 5.99
N ASP A 146 15.02 -13.31 7.02
CA ASP A 146 13.82 -12.46 6.98
C ASP A 146 14.09 -11.01 6.54
N ASP A 147 15.34 -10.53 6.64
CA ASP A 147 15.73 -9.16 6.27
C ASP A 147 16.14 -9.01 4.80
N VAL A 148 16.26 -10.11 4.04
CA VAL A 148 16.53 -10.08 2.60
C VAL A 148 15.25 -9.76 1.86
N GLN A 149 15.25 -8.61 1.17
CA GLN A 149 14.06 -8.09 0.51
C GLN A 149 13.96 -8.59 -0.92
N VAL A 150 13.00 -9.47 -1.15
CA VAL A 150 12.61 -9.98 -2.47
C VAL A 150 11.29 -9.32 -2.86
N TRP A 151 11.38 -8.12 -3.41
CA TRP A 151 10.22 -7.31 -3.74
C TRP A 151 9.45 -7.84 -4.94
N GLN A 152 8.12 -7.81 -4.81
CA GLN A 152 7.19 -7.99 -5.91
C GLN A 152 6.93 -6.64 -6.59
N PRO A 153 6.58 -6.63 -7.89
CA PRO A 153 6.10 -5.43 -8.57
C PRO A 153 4.95 -4.76 -7.84
N CYS A 154 4.80 -3.44 -8.00
CA CYS A 154 3.59 -2.73 -7.58
C CYS A 154 2.35 -3.47 -8.08
N HIS A 155 1.24 -3.38 -7.35
CA HIS A 155 0.00 -4.00 -7.77
C HIS A 155 -0.48 -3.44 -9.11
N GLU A 156 -1.10 -4.28 -9.96
CA GLU A 156 -1.79 -3.79 -11.15
C GLU A 156 -3.15 -3.15 -10.82
N LYS A 157 -3.79 -3.67 -9.76
CA LYS A 157 -4.97 -3.11 -9.10
C LYS A 157 -4.80 -3.25 -7.59
N ALA A 158 -5.05 -2.18 -6.85
CA ALA A 158 -5.05 -2.17 -5.39
C ALA A 158 -6.49 -2.20 -4.85
N ASP A 159 -6.67 -2.75 -3.66
CA ASP A 159 -7.88 -2.56 -2.88
C ASP A 159 -7.80 -1.20 -2.16
N ILE A 160 -6.61 -0.85 -1.66
CA ILE A 160 -6.30 0.44 -1.02
C ILE A 160 -5.09 1.08 -1.70
N ALA A 161 -5.18 2.36 -2.06
CA ALA A 161 -4.02 3.21 -2.36
C ALA A 161 -3.82 4.20 -1.20
N LEU A 162 -2.68 4.08 -0.52
CA LEU A 162 -2.27 4.99 0.56
C LEU A 162 -1.35 6.08 0.01
N PHE A 163 -1.78 7.32 0.06
CA PHE A 163 -1.03 8.50 -0.38
C PHE A 163 -0.27 9.14 0.79
N SER A 164 0.88 8.55 1.13
CA SER A 164 1.80 9.01 2.18
C SER A 164 2.63 10.19 1.69
N THR A 165 2.96 11.17 2.53
CA THR A 165 3.79 12.31 2.08
C THR A 165 5.27 11.99 2.12
N HIS A 166 5.78 11.69 3.32
CA HIS A 166 7.21 11.42 3.57
C HIS A 166 7.43 9.99 4.05
N ASN A 167 8.69 9.59 4.03
CA ASN A 167 9.13 8.33 4.62
C ASN A 167 8.95 8.37 6.14
N ASP A 168 8.03 7.55 6.68
CA ASP A 168 7.63 7.32 8.08
C ASP A 168 6.14 7.62 8.37
N ASP A 169 5.50 8.47 7.56
CA ASP A 169 4.11 8.88 7.73
C ASP A 169 3.15 7.68 7.74
N GLU A 170 3.44 6.63 6.96
CA GLU A 170 2.66 5.38 6.90
C GLU A 170 2.65 4.60 8.22
N HIS A 171 3.65 4.81 9.07
CA HIS A 171 3.77 4.18 10.39
C HIS A 171 3.45 5.16 11.53
N LEU A 172 3.20 6.42 11.21
CA LEU A 172 2.83 7.49 12.13
C LEU A 172 1.35 7.86 11.96
N PHE A 173 1.02 8.72 10.99
CA PHE A 173 -0.34 9.23 10.81
C PHE A 173 -1.30 8.22 10.20
N PHE A 174 -0.77 7.21 9.51
CA PHE A 174 -1.54 6.06 9.01
C PHE A 174 -1.24 4.76 9.75
N LEU A 175 -0.66 4.86 10.94
CA LEU A 175 -0.38 3.74 11.83
C LEU A 175 -1.58 2.79 11.89
N GLY A 176 -1.31 1.51 11.65
CA GLY A 176 -2.27 0.43 11.71
C GLY A 176 -2.91 0.08 10.37
N LEU A 177 -2.94 0.99 9.40
CA LEU A 177 -3.61 0.77 8.11
C LEU A 177 -2.97 -0.37 7.30
N ILE A 178 -1.64 -0.34 7.13
CA ILE A 178 -0.93 -1.39 6.36
C ILE A 178 -1.10 -2.77 7.04
N PRO A 179 -0.82 -2.95 8.35
CA PRO A 179 -1.00 -4.24 8.99
C PRO A 179 -2.45 -4.74 8.96
N ASP A 180 -3.45 -3.87 9.19
CA ASP A 180 -4.86 -4.26 9.12
C ASP A 180 -5.25 -4.75 7.73
N ALA A 181 -4.86 -4.00 6.68
CA ALA A 181 -5.12 -4.38 5.29
C ALA A 181 -4.50 -5.75 4.94
N LEU A 182 -3.22 -5.96 5.28
CA LEU A 182 -2.53 -7.21 5.00
C LEU A 182 -3.14 -8.39 5.77
N ALA A 183 -3.51 -8.21 7.03
CA ALA A 183 -4.16 -9.25 7.84
C ALA A 183 -5.55 -9.63 7.30
N ARG A 184 -6.22 -8.72 6.60
CA ARG A 184 -7.49 -8.96 5.88
C ARG A 184 -7.29 -9.50 4.46
N GLY A 185 -6.05 -9.77 4.05
CA GLY A 185 -5.71 -10.25 2.71
C GLY A 185 -5.93 -9.22 1.61
N LYS A 186 -5.94 -7.92 1.95
CA LYS A 186 -6.17 -6.82 1.03
C LYS A 186 -4.87 -6.36 0.38
N LYS A 187 -4.97 -5.96 -0.89
CA LYS A 187 -3.88 -5.38 -1.68
C LYS A 187 -3.77 -3.89 -1.38
N ILE A 188 -2.71 -3.50 -0.67
CA ILE A 188 -2.43 -2.10 -0.37
C ILE A 188 -1.21 -1.63 -1.17
N GLU A 189 -1.39 -0.59 -1.97
CA GLU A 189 -0.30 0.10 -2.66
C GLU A 189 0.06 1.36 -1.87
N VAL A 190 1.35 1.50 -1.52
CA VAL A 190 1.85 2.67 -0.78
C VAL A 190 2.54 3.61 -1.75
N ILE A 191 2.04 4.85 -1.80
CA ILE A 191 2.41 5.86 -2.78
C ILE A 191 2.92 7.08 -2.03
N TYR A 192 4.21 7.35 -2.16
CA TYR A 192 4.86 8.51 -1.54
C TYR A 192 4.72 9.74 -2.43
N PHE A 193 4.42 10.88 -1.83
CA PHE A 193 4.41 12.16 -2.51
C PHE A 193 5.84 12.66 -2.77
N ALA A 194 6.65 12.72 -1.72
CA ALA A 194 8.03 13.16 -1.79
C ALA A 194 8.99 11.96 -1.89
N ASN A 195 10.11 12.14 -2.58
CA ASN A 195 11.25 11.24 -2.45
C ASN A 195 12.34 11.86 -1.56
N HIS A 196 13.08 10.99 -0.89
CA HIS A 196 14.24 11.35 -0.08
C HIS A 196 15.54 10.91 -0.73
N TYR A 197 15.65 11.00 -2.07
CA TYR A 197 16.90 10.64 -2.77
C TYR A 197 18.08 11.55 -2.40
N GLY A 198 17.83 12.72 -1.80
CA GLY A 198 18.85 13.58 -1.19
C GLY A 198 19.33 13.12 0.20
N GLU A 199 18.61 12.19 0.83
CA GLU A 199 18.90 11.62 2.15
C GLU A 199 18.81 10.08 2.10
N PRO A 200 19.73 9.39 1.39
CA PRO A 200 19.55 7.99 1.02
C PRO A 200 19.25 7.03 2.18
N ILE A 201 19.77 7.31 3.38
CA ILE A 201 19.47 6.53 4.59
C ILE A 201 17.96 6.45 4.84
N ARG A 202 17.20 7.52 4.60
CA ARG A 202 15.74 7.51 4.76
C ARG A 202 15.04 6.59 3.78
N MET A 203 15.61 6.37 2.60
CA MET A 203 15.06 5.42 1.62
C MET A 203 15.30 3.97 2.07
N HIS A 204 16.49 3.67 2.61
CA HIS A 204 16.79 2.35 3.17
C HIS A 204 15.90 2.04 4.38
N GLU A 205 15.76 3.00 5.30
CA GLU A 205 14.88 2.89 6.46
C GLU A 205 13.41 2.65 6.07
N LEU A 206 12.92 3.38 5.06
CA LEU A 206 11.58 3.18 4.51
C LEU A 206 11.37 1.75 4.01
N LEU A 207 12.27 1.26 3.15
CA LEU A 207 12.12 -0.09 2.57
C LEU A 207 12.21 -1.16 3.65
N ASN A 208 13.11 -0.98 4.62
CA ASN A 208 13.21 -1.84 5.80
C ASN A 208 11.91 -1.83 6.61
N ALA A 209 11.29 -0.66 6.82
CA ALA A 209 10.06 -0.50 7.58
C ALA A 209 8.86 -1.20 6.92
N LEU A 210 8.66 -0.96 5.62
CA LEU A 210 7.59 -1.60 4.84
C LEU A 210 7.76 -3.12 4.80
N TRP A 211 8.99 -3.60 4.57
CA TRP A 211 9.28 -5.03 4.59
C TRP A 211 9.02 -5.64 5.97
N LYS A 212 9.41 -4.94 7.04
CA LYS A 212 9.24 -5.37 8.43
C LYS A 212 7.77 -5.59 8.80
N VAL A 213 6.86 -4.75 8.30
CA VAL A 213 5.42 -4.89 8.55
C VAL A 213 4.72 -5.90 7.63
N GLY A 214 5.46 -6.54 6.72
CA GLY A 214 4.92 -7.59 5.85
C GLY A 214 4.50 -7.12 4.47
N LEU A 215 4.72 -5.85 4.09
CA LEU A 215 4.50 -5.42 2.71
C LEU A 215 5.55 -6.08 1.81
N ARG A 216 5.11 -6.60 0.67
CA ARG A 216 5.99 -7.30 -0.30
C ARG A 216 5.95 -6.69 -1.69
N ASN A 217 4.97 -5.85 -2.00
CA ASN A 217 4.91 -5.10 -3.25
C ASN A 217 5.71 -3.79 -3.09
N TYR A 218 6.55 -3.47 -4.07
CA TYR A 218 7.43 -2.31 -4.00
C TYR A 218 6.62 -1.01 -3.98
N PRO A 219 6.91 -0.07 -3.06
CA PRO A 219 6.19 1.20 -2.99
C PRO A 219 6.49 2.11 -4.19
N VAL A 220 5.58 3.04 -4.45
CA VAL A 220 5.81 4.10 -5.46
C VAL A 220 6.47 5.29 -4.80
N MET A 221 7.62 5.71 -5.33
CA MET A 221 8.29 6.95 -4.92
C MET A 221 7.86 8.10 -5.81
N GLY A 222 7.25 9.13 -5.23
CA GLY A 222 6.83 10.33 -5.94
C GLY A 222 8.02 11.14 -6.46
N PRO A 223 7.84 11.88 -7.57
CA PRO A 223 8.93 12.62 -8.20
C PRO A 223 9.26 13.94 -7.48
N PHE A 224 8.53 14.30 -6.42
CA PHE A 224 8.64 15.62 -5.79
C PHE A 224 9.73 15.63 -4.70
N PRO A 225 10.49 16.73 -4.55
CA PRO A 225 11.49 16.83 -3.50
C PRO A 225 10.84 17.01 -2.12
N ASP A 226 11.47 16.47 -1.08
CA ASP A 226 11.15 16.80 0.31
C ASP A 226 11.49 18.27 0.63
N GLN A 227 10.50 19.02 1.11
CA GLN A 227 10.59 20.47 1.33
C GLN A 227 9.67 20.92 2.46
N TYR A 228 10.26 21.27 3.61
CA TYR A 228 9.52 21.79 4.74
C TYR A 228 8.77 23.10 4.45
N SER A 229 7.52 23.16 4.91
CA SER A 229 6.72 24.38 5.02
C SER A 229 5.59 24.15 6.02
N GLU A 230 4.96 25.23 6.49
CA GLU A 230 3.85 25.15 7.48
C GLU A 230 2.48 25.54 6.87
N THR A 231 2.45 25.82 5.56
CA THR A 231 1.23 26.26 4.88
C THR A 231 1.16 25.72 3.46
N LEU A 232 -0.05 25.50 2.97
CA LEU A 232 -0.28 25.09 1.59
C LEU A 232 0.28 26.10 0.55
N PRO A 233 0.10 27.43 0.69
CA PRO A 233 0.73 28.38 -0.22
C PRO A 233 2.25 28.29 -0.27
N ALA A 234 2.90 28.12 0.89
CA ALA A 234 4.36 27.95 0.95
C ALA A 234 4.80 26.62 0.31
N ALA A 235 4.08 25.52 0.51
CA ALA A 235 4.35 24.25 -0.15
C ALA A 235 4.23 24.36 -1.68
N LYS A 236 3.18 25.03 -2.18
CA LYS A 236 2.99 25.34 -3.61
C LYS A 236 4.13 26.21 -4.15
N GLN A 237 4.62 27.16 -3.37
CA GLN A 237 5.74 28.02 -3.74
C GLN A 237 7.07 27.24 -3.80
N ASN A 238 7.30 26.32 -2.86
CA ASN A 238 8.46 25.44 -2.83
C ASN A 238 8.51 24.54 -4.08
N LEU A 239 7.38 23.93 -4.46
CA LEU A 239 7.22 23.16 -5.70
C LEU A 239 7.51 24.03 -6.94
N ALA A 240 6.97 25.24 -6.98
CA ALA A 240 7.21 26.17 -8.08
C ALA A 240 8.70 26.56 -8.20
N TYR A 241 9.41 26.74 -7.08
CA TYR A 241 10.86 26.97 -7.09
C TYR A 241 11.66 25.78 -7.58
N ALA A 242 11.16 24.55 -7.37
CA ALA A 242 11.71 23.34 -7.95
C ALA A 242 11.30 23.12 -9.42
N GLY A 243 10.58 24.08 -10.04
CA GLY A 243 10.14 24.00 -11.44
C GLY A 243 8.92 23.09 -11.66
N ILE A 244 8.21 22.73 -10.60
CA ILE A 244 7.05 21.84 -10.62
C ILE A 244 5.78 22.69 -10.58
N SER A 245 4.91 22.56 -11.58
CA SER A 245 3.60 23.21 -11.56
C SER A 245 2.67 22.45 -10.63
N TYR A 246 1.73 23.15 -9.99
CA TYR A 246 0.76 22.47 -9.14
C TYR A 246 -0.20 21.56 -9.93
N ASP A 247 -0.44 21.90 -11.20
CA ASP A 247 -1.21 21.05 -12.12
C ASP A 247 -0.52 19.71 -12.39
N SER A 248 0.82 19.65 -12.51
CA SER A 248 1.53 18.38 -12.67
C SER A 248 1.49 17.53 -11.40
N VAL A 249 1.37 18.15 -10.23
CA VAL A 249 1.13 17.45 -8.96
C VAL A 249 -0.24 16.77 -8.96
N ILE A 250 -1.30 17.48 -9.35
CA ILE A 250 -2.64 16.89 -9.49
C ILE A 250 -2.62 15.80 -10.57
N GLY A 251 -1.95 16.03 -11.70
CA GLY A 251 -1.80 15.05 -12.78
C GLY A 251 -1.10 13.77 -12.33
N TYR A 252 -0.09 13.86 -11.47
CA TYR A 252 0.55 12.69 -10.85
C TYR A 252 -0.43 11.88 -10.01
N GLN A 253 -1.20 12.54 -9.13
CA GLN A 253 -2.22 11.88 -8.32
C GLN A 253 -3.29 11.20 -9.18
N VAL A 254 -3.76 11.87 -10.24
CA VAL A 254 -4.71 11.28 -11.21
C VAL A 254 -4.13 10.04 -11.88
N ALA A 255 -2.86 10.09 -12.29
CA ALA A 255 -2.18 8.95 -12.90
C ALA A 255 -2.06 7.78 -11.92
N MET A 256 -1.79 8.02 -10.64
CA MET A 256 -1.73 6.96 -9.62
C MET A 256 -3.09 6.30 -9.40
N LEU A 257 -4.16 7.10 -9.26
CA LEU A 257 -5.52 6.58 -9.14
C LEU A 257 -5.93 5.73 -10.35
N ARG A 258 -5.62 6.17 -11.57
CA ARG A 258 -5.95 5.42 -12.80
C ARG A 258 -5.07 4.19 -13.00
N ARG A 259 -3.78 4.27 -12.66
CA ARG A 259 -2.85 3.15 -12.77
C ARG A 259 -3.26 2.00 -11.87
N PHE A 260 -3.53 2.30 -10.59
CA PHE A 260 -3.79 1.29 -9.56
C PHE A 260 -5.27 0.97 -9.36
N ARG A 261 -6.18 1.76 -9.95
CA ARG A 261 -7.63 1.57 -9.86
C ARG A 261 -8.11 1.16 -8.46
N PRO A 262 -7.74 1.92 -7.41
CA PRO A 262 -8.03 1.53 -6.04
C PRO A 262 -9.53 1.58 -5.79
N GLU A 263 -10.03 0.65 -4.97
CA GLU A 263 -11.38 0.72 -4.40
C GLU A 263 -11.43 1.84 -3.34
N ILE A 264 -10.34 1.99 -2.58
CA ILE A 264 -10.21 2.97 -1.51
C ILE A 264 -8.94 3.81 -1.71
N ALA A 265 -9.07 5.14 -1.72
CA ALA A 265 -7.93 6.05 -1.61
C ALA A 265 -7.87 6.64 -0.19
N VAL A 266 -6.68 6.68 0.42
CA VAL A 266 -6.46 7.26 1.76
C VAL A 266 -5.40 8.35 1.70
N GLY A 267 -5.69 9.52 2.26
CA GLY A 267 -4.77 10.66 2.29
C GLY A 267 -4.69 11.39 3.63
N HIS A 268 -3.73 12.31 3.73
CA HIS A 268 -3.44 13.13 4.91
C HIS A 268 -4.54 14.13 5.26
N ASP A 269 -4.51 14.64 6.49
CA ASP A 269 -5.33 15.76 6.95
C ASP A 269 -5.11 17.01 6.08
N ILE A 270 -6.22 17.71 5.79
CA ILE A 270 -6.23 18.98 5.03
C ILE A 270 -5.45 20.10 5.73
N ASN A 271 -5.27 19.99 7.05
CA ASN A 271 -4.45 20.91 7.85
C ASN A 271 -3.02 20.41 8.03
N GLY A 272 -2.68 19.23 7.48
CA GLY A 272 -1.36 18.63 7.56
C GLY A 272 -1.00 18.18 8.96
N GLU A 273 -2.01 17.71 9.71
CA GLU A 273 -1.92 17.25 11.08
C GLU A 273 -1.33 18.33 12.00
N TYR A 274 -0.01 18.32 12.20
CA TYR A 274 0.73 19.32 12.96
C TYR A 274 1.03 20.60 12.17
N GLY A 275 0.41 20.79 11.01
CA GLY A 275 0.55 21.98 10.17
C GLY A 275 1.49 21.79 8.97
N HIS A 276 1.94 20.58 8.66
CA HIS A 276 2.95 20.37 7.62
C HIS A 276 2.43 20.70 6.21
N GLY A 277 3.05 21.66 5.55
CA GLY A 277 2.60 22.18 4.26
C GLY A 277 2.61 21.16 3.14
N GLN A 278 3.55 20.20 3.12
CA GLN A 278 3.54 19.14 2.11
C GLN A 278 2.44 18.10 2.36
N HIS A 279 2.04 17.83 3.62
CA HIS A 279 0.87 16.98 3.89
C HIS A 279 -0.39 17.63 3.32
N ARG A 280 -0.50 18.96 3.51
CA ARG A 280 -1.59 19.76 2.95
C ARG A 280 -1.59 19.75 1.43
N ALA A 281 -0.42 19.82 0.79
CA ALA A 281 -0.30 19.76 -0.67
C ALA A 281 -0.67 18.38 -1.22
N ASN A 282 -0.23 17.30 -0.56
CA ASN A 282 -0.60 15.94 -0.93
C ASN A 282 -2.13 15.73 -0.77
N SER A 283 -2.69 16.13 0.37
CA SER A 283 -4.14 16.08 0.63
C SER A 283 -4.96 16.90 -0.38
N ASP A 284 -4.62 18.19 -0.57
CA ASP A 284 -5.29 19.08 -1.53
C ASP A 284 -5.22 18.54 -2.96
N SER A 285 -4.04 18.06 -3.40
CA SER A 285 -3.89 17.49 -4.75
C SER A 285 -4.64 16.17 -4.93
N LEU A 286 -4.67 15.29 -3.92
CA LEU A 286 -5.46 14.06 -3.95
C LEU A 286 -6.97 14.34 -4.04
N MET A 287 -7.47 15.27 -3.23
CA MET A 287 -8.89 15.68 -3.27
C MET A 287 -9.28 16.24 -4.64
N ASN A 288 -8.41 17.02 -5.28
CA ASN A 288 -8.62 17.42 -6.68
C ASN A 288 -8.58 16.22 -7.63
N ALA A 289 -7.63 15.30 -7.47
CA ALA A 289 -7.46 14.17 -8.37
C ALA A 289 -8.61 13.15 -8.34
N VAL A 290 -9.19 12.85 -7.18
CA VAL A 290 -10.34 11.93 -7.07
C VAL A 290 -11.57 12.47 -7.80
N ASN A 291 -11.69 13.79 -7.90
CA ASN A 291 -12.75 14.48 -8.64
C ASN A 291 -12.53 14.51 -10.16
N LEU A 292 -11.31 14.22 -10.64
CA LEU A 292 -10.92 14.31 -12.05
C LEU A 292 -10.61 12.95 -12.68
N SER A 293 -10.17 11.97 -11.88
CA SER A 293 -9.67 10.67 -12.34
C SER A 293 -10.70 9.86 -13.12
N GLY A 294 -12.00 9.98 -12.80
CA GLY A 294 -13.10 9.33 -13.50
C GLY A 294 -13.47 9.92 -14.86
N ASN A 295 -12.95 11.10 -15.22
CA ASN A 295 -13.29 11.77 -16.47
C ASN A 295 -12.09 11.80 -17.44
N PRO A 296 -12.14 11.09 -18.59
CA PRO A 296 -11.01 10.98 -19.52
C PRO A 296 -10.66 12.30 -20.24
N ALA A 297 -11.51 13.33 -20.19
CA ALA A 297 -11.20 14.65 -20.73
C ALA A 297 -10.12 15.38 -19.92
N TYR A 298 -9.95 15.05 -18.63
CA TYR A 298 -8.89 15.58 -17.78
C TYR A 298 -7.67 14.64 -17.81
N TYR A 299 -6.49 15.21 -18.01
CA TYR A 299 -5.23 14.48 -18.18
C TYR A 299 -5.33 13.36 -19.24
N PRO A 300 -5.54 13.68 -20.52
CA PRO A 300 -5.84 12.71 -21.58
C PRO A 300 -4.72 11.68 -21.80
N ASP A 301 -3.45 12.07 -21.59
CA ASP A 301 -2.32 11.14 -21.71
C ASP A 301 -2.40 10.02 -20.65
N SER A 302 -2.75 10.38 -19.42
CA SER A 302 -2.98 9.43 -18.33
C SER A 302 -4.20 8.54 -18.61
N ALA A 303 -5.28 9.11 -19.17
CA ALA A 303 -6.46 8.35 -19.57
C ALA A 303 -6.17 7.37 -20.72
N ALA A 304 -5.34 7.78 -21.69
CA ALA A 304 -4.91 6.92 -22.78
C ALA A 304 -4.01 5.77 -22.30
N GLN A 305 -3.17 6.02 -21.30
CA GLN A 305 -2.26 5.02 -20.75
C GLN A 305 -2.96 4.03 -19.82
N TYR A 306 -3.84 4.50 -18.93
CA TYR A 306 -4.37 3.70 -17.82
C TYR A 306 -5.91 3.55 -17.83
N GLY A 307 -6.61 4.26 -18.70
CA GLY A 307 -8.06 4.40 -18.65
C GLY A 307 -8.52 5.47 -17.64
N ALA A 308 -9.81 5.80 -17.66
CA ALA A 308 -10.42 6.56 -16.58
C ALA A 308 -10.75 5.64 -15.40
N TRP A 309 -10.69 6.16 -14.18
CA TRP A 309 -11.06 5.43 -12.97
C TRP A 309 -11.72 6.36 -11.98
N ASP A 310 -12.96 6.06 -11.62
CA ASP A 310 -13.67 6.80 -10.60
C ASP A 310 -13.59 6.04 -9.27
N VAL A 311 -12.81 6.57 -8.33
CA VAL A 311 -12.50 5.90 -7.06
C VAL A 311 -13.78 5.71 -6.23
N PRO A 312 -14.11 4.47 -5.82
CA PRO A 312 -15.31 4.19 -5.03
C PRO A 312 -15.38 4.94 -3.71
N LYS A 313 -14.31 4.93 -2.91
CA LYS A 313 -14.26 5.67 -1.64
C LYS A 313 -12.93 6.38 -1.45
N THR A 314 -13.00 7.60 -0.91
CA THR A 314 -11.81 8.38 -0.52
C THR A 314 -11.93 8.80 0.94
N TYR A 315 -10.95 8.39 1.75
CA TYR A 315 -10.84 8.75 3.16
C TYR A 315 -9.71 9.74 3.38
N ILE A 316 -9.99 10.76 4.19
CA ILE A 316 -9.02 11.78 4.59
C ILE A 316 -8.82 11.68 6.11
N HIS A 317 -7.55 11.60 6.54
CA HIS A 317 -7.18 11.56 7.95
C HIS A 317 -7.73 12.81 8.67
N LEU A 318 -8.34 12.60 9.85
CA LEU A 318 -8.99 13.66 10.64
C LEU A 318 -10.13 14.43 9.96
N TRP A 319 -10.68 13.94 8.83
CA TRP A 319 -11.82 14.58 8.19
C TRP A 319 -13.09 14.52 9.05
N GLY A 320 -13.81 15.63 9.13
CA GLY A 320 -14.89 15.82 10.09
C GLY A 320 -16.23 15.22 9.70
N GLN A 321 -16.49 15.00 8.41
CA GLN A 321 -17.75 14.45 7.91
C GLN A 321 -17.65 12.94 7.75
N ASN A 322 -18.77 12.22 7.98
CA ASN A 322 -18.86 10.77 7.83
C ASN A 322 -17.65 10.05 8.48
N ARG A 323 -17.43 10.36 9.76
CA ARG A 323 -16.22 9.99 10.49
C ARG A 323 -16.19 8.51 10.83
N LEU A 324 -15.03 7.90 10.61
CA LEU A 324 -14.65 6.55 10.95
C LEU A 324 -13.64 6.56 12.13
N VAL A 325 -13.75 5.58 13.02
CA VAL A 325 -12.73 5.33 14.06
C VAL A 325 -12.26 3.88 13.98
N MET A 326 -11.10 3.68 13.37
CA MET A 326 -10.47 2.37 13.20
C MET A 326 -9.96 1.82 14.53
N ASN A 327 -10.21 0.52 14.76
CA ASN A 327 -9.71 -0.16 15.94
C ASN A 327 -8.47 -1.00 15.62
N TYR A 328 -7.31 -0.35 15.65
CA TYR A 328 -6.01 -0.97 15.43
C TYR A 328 -5.42 -1.69 16.65
N ASP A 329 -6.22 -1.85 17.72
CA ASP A 329 -5.84 -2.51 18.96
C ASP A 329 -6.36 -3.96 19.04
N ILE A 330 -7.05 -4.43 18.00
CA ILE A 330 -7.48 -5.83 17.90
C ILE A 330 -6.26 -6.69 17.54
N PRO A 331 -5.97 -7.77 18.29
CA PRO A 331 -4.96 -8.76 17.92
C PRO A 331 -5.24 -9.39 16.56
N LEU A 332 -4.21 -9.48 15.71
CA LEU A 332 -4.29 -10.05 14.38
C LEU A 332 -3.60 -11.41 14.36
N ASP A 333 -4.36 -12.48 14.06
CA ASP A 333 -3.82 -13.84 13.95
C ASP A 333 -2.70 -13.93 12.90
N TYR A 334 -2.82 -13.16 11.81
CA TYR A 334 -1.81 -13.03 10.75
C TYR A 334 -0.43 -12.61 11.30
N TYR A 335 -0.39 -11.80 12.37
CA TYR A 335 0.83 -11.36 13.04
C TYR A 335 1.08 -12.08 14.37
N GLY A 336 0.57 -13.30 14.53
CA GLY A 336 0.77 -14.10 15.74
C GLY A 336 0.18 -13.47 17.00
N GLY A 337 -0.93 -12.73 16.86
CA GLY A 337 -1.62 -12.08 17.97
C GLY A 337 -1.11 -10.67 18.32
N LYS A 338 -0.19 -10.09 17.53
CA LYS A 338 0.13 -8.66 17.64
C LYS A 338 -1.01 -7.80 17.13
N THR A 339 -1.18 -6.61 17.68
CA THR A 339 -2.12 -5.61 17.15
C THR A 339 -1.51 -4.86 15.97
N ALA A 340 -2.34 -4.24 15.13
CA ALA A 340 -1.86 -3.40 14.04
C ALA A 340 -0.99 -2.23 14.55
N TYR A 341 -1.32 -1.67 15.73
CA TYR A 341 -0.47 -0.70 16.44
C TYR A 341 0.95 -1.23 16.68
N GLN A 342 1.06 -2.43 17.26
CA GLN A 342 2.36 -3.01 17.60
C GLN A 342 3.21 -3.26 16.34
N VAL A 343 2.59 -3.76 15.27
CA VAL A 343 3.27 -4.01 14.00
C VAL A 343 3.75 -2.70 13.38
N SER A 344 2.92 -1.66 13.33
CA SER A 344 3.35 -0.34 12.85
C SER A 344 4.47 0.28 13.69
N MET A 345 4.52 0.03 15.01
CA MET A 345 5.64 0.48 15.85
C MET A 345 6.95 -0.26 15.57
N GLU A 346 6.89 -1.50 15.07
CA GLU A 346 8.06 -2.21 14.55
C GLU A 346 8.53 -1.62 13.21
N GLY A 347 7.61 -1.27 12.31
CA GLY A 347 7.92 -0.52 11.09
C GLY A 347 8.57 0.84 11.41
N TYR A 348 7.94 1.65 12.26
CA TYR A 348 8.49 2.94 12.68
C TYR A 348 9.88 2.81 13.34
N ALA A 349 10.16 1.70 14.04
CA ALA A 349 11.48 1.47 14.63
C ALA A 349 12.61 1.36 13.59
N CYS A 350 12.29 1.02 12.34
CA CYS A 350 13.27 0.98 11.25
C CYS A 350 13.73 2.38 10.83
N HIS A 351 12.97 3.44 11.13
CA HIS A 351 13.37 4.84 10.87
C HIS A 351 14.31 5.36 11.95
N ASN A 352 15.49 4.75 12.07
CA ASN A 352 16.49 5.05 13.11
C ASN A 352 16.88 6.54 13.12
N SER A 353 17.09 7.10 11.94
CA SER A 353 17.46 8.50 11.72
C SER A 353 16.38 9.47 12.18
N GLN A 354 15.12 9.02 12.32
CA GLN A 354 13.97 9.85 12.69
C GLN A 354 13.52 9.68 14.15
N GLN A 355 14.14 8.77 14.92
CA GLN A 355 13.72 8.50 16.32
C GLN A 355 13.97 9.68 17.29
N TYR A 356 14.78 10.67 16.90
CA TYR A 356 15.02 11.86 17.73
C TYR A 356 13.83 12.84 17.73
N THR A 357 12.92 12.69 16.76
CA THR A 357 11.78 13.59 16.57
C THR A 357 10.75 13.44 17.68
N TRP A 358 9.85 14.42 17.79
CA TRP A 358 8.76 14.36 18.76
C TRP A 358 7.74 13.25 18.45
N PHE A 359 7.71 12.74 17.20
CA PHE A 359 6.84 11.64 16.77
C PHE A 359 7.06 10.36 17.58
N THR A 360 8.30 10.08 17.98
CA THR A 360 8.59 8.91 18.83
C THR A 360 7.88 9.01 20.17
N GLN A 361 7.93 10.17 20.83
CA GLN A 361 7.21 10.40 22.09
C GLN A 361 5.70 10.44 21.89
N TRP A 362 5.24 10.95 20.75
CA TRP A 362 3.83 10.99 20.39
C TRP A 362 3.22 9.60 20.20
N ALA A 363 3.89 8.71 19.46
CA ALA A 363 3.36 7.37 19.14
C ALA A 363 3.62 6.32 20.25
N ARG A 364 4.71 6.46 21.01
CA ARG A 364 5.12 5.48 22.06
C ARG A 364 4.93 5.97 23.49
N GLY A 365 4.57 7.24 23.67
CA GLY A 365 4.48 7.86 25.00
C GLY A 365 5.85 8.04 25.67
N TYR A 366 5.81 8.41 26.95
CA TYR A 366 7.00 8.54 27.78
C TYR A 366 7.34 7.21 28.45
N ALA A 367 8.61 6.99 28.82
CA ALA A 367 8.99 5.77 29.57
C ALA A 367 8.17 5.53 30.85
N ARG A 368 7.71 6.60 31.51
CA ARG A 368 6.85 6.55 32.72
C ARG A 368 5.35 6.40 32.44
N ALA A 369 4.94 6.57 31.19
CA ALA A 369 3.56 6.53 30.72
C ALA A 369 3.56 6.09 29.24
N PRO A 370 3.93 4.83 28.96
CA PRO A 370 4.05 4.35 27.61
C PRO A 370 2.66 4.25 26.95
N ILE A 371 2.60 4.58 25.68
CA ILE A 371 1.49 4.22 24.81
C ILE A 371 1.70 2.78 24.36
N THR A 372 0.63 2.00 24.42
CA THR A 372 0.63 0.55 24.14
C THR A 372 -0.47 0.15 23.16
N ALA A 373 -1.26 1.13 22.73
CA ALA A 373 -2.45 0.97 21.90
C ALA A 373 -2.67 2.25 21.08
N ALA A 374 -3.12 2.13 19.83
CA ALA A 374 -3.41 3.26 18.95
C ALA A 374 -4.51 4.16 19.53
N SER A 375 -5.52 3.57 20.20
CA SER A 375 -6.60 4.33 20.86
C SER A 375 -6.15 5.27 21.97
N GLN A 376 -4.93 5.11 22.48
CA GLN A 376 -4.34 6.01 23.49
C GLN A 376 -3.71 7.27 22.88
N ILE A 377 -3.52 7.32 21.55
CA ILE A 377 -3.01 8.49 20.84
C ILE A 377 -4.16 9.48 20.64
N GLY A 378 -4.22 10.50 21.50
CA GLY A 378 -5.34 11.46 21.53
C GLY A 378 -5.22 12.65 20.57
N VAL A 379 -4.01 13.06 20.19
CA VAL A 379 -3.76 14.19 19.28
C VAL A 379 -3.32 13.62 17.93
N TYR A 380 -3.92 14.09 16.84
CA TYR A 380 -3.70 13.56 15.48
C TYR A 380 -3.86 12.04 15.39
N SER A 381 -4.88 11.50 16.08
CA SER A 381 -5.04 10.05 16.24
C SER A 381 -5.09 9.33 14.88
N PRO A 382 -4.20 8.35 14.63
CA PRO A 382 -4.16 7.61 13.36
C PRO A 382 -5.38 6.71 13.16
N CYS A 383 -6.21 6.55 14.21
CA CYS A 383 -7.47 5.82 14.13
C CYS A 383 -8.57 6.60 13.39
N ILE A 384 -8.44 7.92 13.24
CA ILE A 384 -9.56 8.77 12.85
C ILE A 384 -9.47 9.16 11.37
N TYR A 385 -10.48 8.76 10.61
CA TYR A 385 -10.65 9.17 9.23
C TYR A 385 -12.05 9.74 9.02
N GLY A 386 -12.28 10.43 7.92
CA GLY A 386 -13.63 10.71 7.45
C GLY A 386 -13.76 10.45 5.97
N LEU A 387 -14.93 10.00 5.56
CA LEU A 387 -15.26 9.77 4.15
C LEU A 387 -15.43 11.12 3.45
N TYR A 388 -14.46 11.47 2.61
CA TYR A 388 -14.46 12.70 1.82
C TYR A 388 -15.34 12.58 0.57
N ARG A 389 -15.35 11.40 -0.05
CA ARG A 389 -16.09 11.16 -1.29
C ARG A 389 -16.45 9.68 -1.41
N SER A 390 -17.66 9.40 -1.90
CA SER A 390 -18.08 8.04 -2.23
C SER A 390 -18.92 8.00 -3.51
N THR A 391 -18.75 6.95 -4.32
CA THR A 391 -19.64 6.59 -5.43
C THR A 391 -20.50 5.37 -5.12
N VAL A 392 -20.32 4.77 -3.93
CA VAL A 392 -21.00 3.53 -3.48
C VAL A 392 -21.76 3.72 -2.16
N GLY A 393 -22.02 4.96 -1.76
CA GLY A 393 -22.78 5.30 -0.55
C GLY A 393 -21.94 5.64 0.68
N LEU A 394 -22.61 6.22 1.67
CA LEU A 394 -22.00 6.69 2.93
C LEU A 394 -21.80 5.54 3.92
N ASP A 395 -20.88 5.72 4.87
CA ASP A 395 -20.66 4.75 5.93
C ASP A 395 -21.80 4.77 6.96
N THR A 396 -22.19 3.59 7.47
CA THR A 396 -23.30 3.47 8.45
C THR A 396 -22.84 3.50 9.91
N GLY A 397 -21.52 3.63 10.14
CA GLY A 397 -20.92 3.73 11.47
C GLY A 397 -20.38 2.41 12.03
N ILE A 398 -20.29 1.36 11.22
CA ILE A 398 -19.63 0.08 11.60
C ILE A 398 -18.09 0.20 11.66
N ASN A 399 -17.53 1.32 11.22
CA ASN A 399 -16.10 1.62 11.22
C ASN A 399 -15.25 0.68 10.34
N ASP A 400 -15.69 0.40 9.11
CA ASP A 400 -14.94 -0.35 8.11
C ASP A 400 -14.84 0.44 6.79
N MET A 401 -13.62 0.74 6.34
CA MET A 401 -13.39 1.45 5.07
C MET A 401 -13.91 0.67 3.84
N PHE A 402 -14.11 -0.64 3.96
CA PHE A 402 -14.63 -1.51 2.89
C PHE A 402 -16.15 -1.62 2.85
N GLU A 403 -16.85 -0.92 3.76
CA GLU A 403 -18.31 -0.88 3.71
C GLU A 403 -18.79 -0.48 2.31
N HIS A 404 -19.81 -1.16 1.78
CA HIS A 404 -20.40 -0.91 0.46
C HIS A 404 -19.49 -1.02 -0.79
N ILE A 405 -18.22 -1.41 -0.67
CA ILE A 405 -17.32 -1.51 -1.84
C ILE A 405 -17.82 -2.51 -2.90
N ASP A 406 -18.49 -3.59 -2.47
CA ASP A 406 -19.08 -4.59 -3.38
C ASP A 406 -20.49 -4.20 -3.90
N THR A 407 -20.96 -2.98 -3.63
CA THR A 407 -22.26 -2.51 -4.13
C THR A 407 -22.14 -1.85 -5.50
N PRO A 408 -23.19 -1.95 -6.34
CA PRO A 408 -23.25 -1.20 -7.59
C PRO A 408 -23.05 0.30 -7.37
N ARG A 409 -22.52 0.97 -8.38
CA ARG A 409 -22.29 2.42 -8.36
C ARG A 409 -23.62 3.15 -8.18
N LEU A 410 -23.69 4.05 -7.19
CA LEU A 410 -24.88 4.85 -6.94
C LEU A 410 -25.21 5.75 -8.14
N GLY A 411 -26.48 5.70 -8.54
CA GLY A 411 -27.09 6.42 -9.63
C GLY A 411 -26.83 5.85 -11.03
N ASP A 412 -26.06 4.76 -11.16
CA ASP A 412 -25.75 4.09 -12.44
C ASP A 412 -26.71 2.91 -12.65
N ALA A 413 -28.00 3.22 -12.75
CA ALA A 413 -29.09 2.24 -12.80
C ALA A 413 -29.07 1.40 -14.10
N ASP A 414 -28.48 1.93 -15.17
CA ASP A 414 -28.31 1.20 -16.44
C ASP A 414 -27.00 0.40 -16.54
N GLU A 415 -26.17 0.45 -15.49
CA GLU A 415 -24.87 -0.23 -15.38
C GLU A 415 -23.89 0.16 -16.51
N SER A 416 -24.02 1.36 -17.08
CA SER A 416 -23.13 1.87 -18.13
C SER A 416 -21.76 2.29 -17.61
N GLY A 417 -21.60 2.41 -16.29
CA GLY A 417 -20.41 2.92 -15.62
C GLY A 417 -20.43 4.43 -15.44
N THR A 418 -21.48 5.13 -15.88
CA THR A 418 -21.61 6.59 -15.84
C THR A 418 -23.01 7.02 -15.45
N VAL A 419 -23.12 7.95 -14.49
CA VAL A 419 -24.42 8.48 -14.05
C VAL A 419 -24.90 9.57 -15.01
N THR A 420 -25.99 9.30 -15.73
CA THR A 420 -26.57 10.15 -16.77
C THR A 420 -28.07 10.42 -16.57
N ALA A 421 -28.65 11.22 -17.48
CA ALA A 421 -30.11 11.41 -17.50
C ALA A 421 -30.87 10.12 -17.90
N ALA A 422 -30.21 9.15 -18.54
CA ALA A 422 -30.83 7.86 -18.86
C ALA A 422 -31.14 7.06 -17.58
N ASP A 423 -30.22 7.06 -16.62
CA ASP A 423 -30.39 6.44 -15.31
C ASP A 423 -31.56 7.05 -14.53
N ALA A 424 -31.68 8.38 -14.56
CA ALA A 424 -32.79 9.08 -13.93
C ALA A 424 -34.14 8.68 -14.55
N GLN A 425 -34.22 8.61 -15.88
CA GLN A 425 -35.43 8.20 -16.58
C GLN A 425 -35.78 6.73 -16.31
N MET A 426 -34.79 5.86 -16.27
CA MET A 426 -34.95 4.44 -15.96
C MET A 426 -35.47 4.27 -14.52
N THR A 427 -34.86 4.95 -13.57
CA THR A 427 -35.26 4.96 -12.15
C THR A 427 -36.68 5.50 -11.95
N LEU A 428 -37.04 6.58 -12.65
CA LEU A 428 -38.39 7.14 -12.58
C LEU A 428 -39.46 6.17 -13.11
N THR A 429 -39.10 5.41 -14.15
CA THR A 429 -40.00 4.40 -14.75
C THR A 429 -40.24 3.27 -13.76
N GLU A 430 -39.19 2.78 -13.09
CA GLU A 430 -39.29 1.77 -12.05
C GLU A 430 -40.15 2.24 -10.87
N ALA A 431 -39.87 3.45 -10.36
CA ALA A 431 -40.66 4.05 -9.28
C ALA A 431 -42.15 4.15 -9.64
N ALA A 432 -42.49 4.50 -10.90
CA ALA A 432 -43.87 4.53 -11.37
C ALA A 432 -44.52 3.13 -11.43
N MET A 433 -43.76 2.10 -11.80
CA MET A 433 -44.25 0.71 -11.76
C MET A 433 -44.54 0.25 -10.33
N ILE A 434 -43.64 0.53 -9.38
CA ILE A 434 -43.84 0.23 -7.95
C ILE A 434 -45.08 0.95 -7.41
N ILE A 435 -45.22 2.26 -7.68
CA ILE A 435 -46.38 3.06 -7.21
C ILE A 435 -47.70 2.56 -7.81
N SER A 436 -47.69 2.11 -9.07
CA SER A 436 -48.88 1.57 -9.74
C SER A 436 -49.23 0.14 -9.35
N GLY A 437 -48.40 -0.52 -8.53
CA GLY A 437 -48.56 -1.92 -8.13
C GLY A 437 -48.27 -2.90 -9.27
N SER A 438 -47.51 -2.47 -10.28
CA SER A 438 -46.98 -3.35 -11.33
C SER A 438 -45.76 -4.10 -10.82
N ASP A 439 -45.42 -5.23 -11.46
CA ASP A 439 -44.21 -5.98 -11.11
C ASP A 439 -42.96 -5.15 -11.40
N PRO A 440 -42.04 -4.96 -10.42
CA PRO A 440 -40.77 -4.26 -10.61
C PRO A 440 -39.92 -4.93 -11.70
N ALA A 441 -39.26 -4.14 -12.54
CA ALA A 441 -38.41 -4.65 -13.63
C ALA A 441 -36.93 -4.69 -13.26
N PHE A 442 -36.51 -3.96 -12.22
CA PHE A 442 -35.10 -3.88 -11.82
C PHE A 442 -34.60 -5.17 -11.21
N THR A 443 -33.35 -5.51 -11.53
CA THR A 443 -32.59 -6.52 -10.78
C THR A 443 -32.22 -6.00 -9.39
N ASP A 444 -31.73 -6.88 -8.51
CA ASP A 444 -31.21 -6.48 -7.20
C ASP A 444 -30.08 -5.45 -7.30
N ALA A 445 -29.24 -5.54 -8.34
CA ALA A 445 -28.14 -4.61 -8.57
C ALA A 445 -28.67 -3.23 -8.98
N GLN A 446 -29.62 -3.20 -9.92
CA GLN A 446 -30.24 -1.96 -10.38
C GLN A 446 -31.05 -1.28 -9.29
N ASN A 447 -31.74 -2.05 -8.44
CA ASN A 447 -32.42 -1.51 -7.27
C ASN A 447 -31.44 -0.82 -6.31
N LYS A 448 -30.27 -1.42 -6.04
CA LYS A 448 -29.24 -0.80 -5.19
C LYS A 448 -28.57 0.41 -5.83
N ALA A 449 -28.32 0.38 -7.13
CA ALA A 449 -27.76 1.51 -7.86
C ALA A 449 -28.75 2.69 -7.86
N ALA A 450 -30.04 2.41 -8.02
CA ALA A 450 -31.06 3.42 -8.11
C ALA A 450 -31.51 4.01 -6.76
N ASP A 451 -31.42 3.26 -5.67
CA ASP A 451 -31.70 3.73 -4.29
C ASP A 451 -30.54 4.60 -3.77
N VAL A 452 -30.44 5.83 -4.29
CA VAL A 452 -29.31 6.74 -4.02
C VAL A 452 -29.40 7.41 -2.66
N ASP A 453 -30.59 7.49 -2.07
CA ASP A 453 -30.78 7.99 -0.71
C ASP A 453 -30.67 6.89 0.37
N LEU A 454 -30.46 5.64 -0.06
CA LEU A 454 -30.32 4.44 0.80
C LEU A 454 -31.54 4.22 1.71
N SER A 455 -32.74 4.62 1.26
CA SER A 455 -33.99 4.42 2.00
C SER A 455 -34.46 2.97 2.01
N GLY A 456 -33.90 2.12 1.16
CA GLY A 456 -34.28 0.73 0.95
C GLY A 456 -35.40 0.55 -0.09
N ALA A 457 -35.76 1.60 -0.83
CA ALA A 457 -36.79 1.57 -1.85
C ALA A 457 -36.48 2.51 -3.02
N VAL A 458 -36.78 2.09 -4.25
CA VAL A 458 -36.66 2.95 -5.44
C VAL A 458 -37.86 3.88 -5.55
N THR A 459 -37.62 5.19 -5.52
CA THR A 459 -38.66 6.24 -5.52
C THR A 459 -38.45 7.29 -6.61
N ALA A 460 -39.44 8.17 -6.78
CA ALA A 460 -39.31 9.32 -7.68
C ALA A 460 -38.29 10.36 -7.17
N ALA A 461 -37.99 10.36 -5.86
CA ALA A 461 -36.97 11.23 -5.29
C ALA A 461 -35.58 10.81 -5.75
N ASP A 462 -35.31 9.50 -5.79
CA ASP A 462 -34.07 8.94 -6.32
C ASP A 462 -33.80 9.38 -7.76
N ALA A 463 -34.80 9.23 -8.63
CA ALA A 463 -34.71 9.69 -10.01
C ALA A 463 -34.39 11.19 -10.12
N GLN A 464 -34.95 12.02 -9.23
CA GLN A 464 -34.64 13.43 -9.16
C GLN A 464 -33.19 13.70 -8.72
N HIS A 465 -32.70 13.00 -7.70
CA HIS A 465 -31.32 13.11 -7.24
C HIS A 465 -30.33 12.69 -8.32
N ILE A 466 -30.60 11.59 -9.04
CA ILE A 466 -29.79 11.12 -10.17
C ILE A 466 -29.76 12.16 -11.31
N LEU A 467 -30.90 12.77 -11.61
CA LEU A 467 -30.95 13.81 -12.63
C LEU A 467 -30.12 15.04 -12.23
N VAL A 468 -30.22 15.47 -10.96
CA VAL A 468 -29.42 16.60 -10.46
C VAL A 468 -27.94 16.26 -10.48
N TYR A 469 -27.55 15.07 -10.00
CA TYR A 469 -26.17 14.61 -10.02
C TYR A 469 -25.59 14.61 -11.43
N SER A 470 -26.31 14.03 -12.40
CA SER A 470 -25.85 13.96 -13.80
C SER A 470 -25.69 15.35 -14.44
N VAL A 471 -26.60 16.29 -14.15
CA VAL A 471 -26.48 17.67 -14.65
C VAL A 471 -25.26 18.39 -14.06
N LEU A 472 -25.01 18.28 -12.76
CA LEU A 472 -23.88 18.94 -12.11
C LEU A 472 -22.53 18.31 -12.52
N ASN A 473 -22.46 16.98 -12.56
CA ASN A 473 -21.22 16.24 -12.73
C ASN A 473 -20.88 15.92 -14.19
N ALA A 474 -21.84 15.34 -14.93
CA ALA A 474 -21.58 14.90 -16.30
C ALA A 474 -21.67 16.04 -17.31
N VAL A 475 -22.60 16.99 -17.11
CA VAL A 475 -22.80 18.14 -18.01
C VAL A 475 -22.07 19.39 -17.53
N GLY A 476 -22.12 19.68 -16.23
CA GLY A 476 -21.54 20.89 -15.63
C GLY A 476 -20.03 20.79 -15.34
N GLY A 477 -19.47 19.59 -15.25
CA GLY A 477 -18.06 19.36 -14.93
C GLY A 477 -17.66 19.83 -13.52
N GLN A 478 -18.61 19.97 -12.59
CA GLN A 478 -18.38 20.58 -11.28
C GLN A 478 -17.84 19.62 -10.22
N SER A 479 -17.93 18.30 -10.42
CA SER A 479 -17.51 17.27 -9.46
C SER A 479 -18.14 17.44 -8.06
N VAL A 480 -19.47 17.37 -8.01
CA VAL A 480 -20.28 17.48 -6.78
C VAL A 480 -20.56 16.07 -6.23
N PRO A 481 -20.17 15.75 -4.99
CA PRO A 481 -20.37 14.43 -4.41
C PRO A 481 -21.83 14.17 -4.03
N TRP A 482 -22.19 12.89 -3.84
CA TRP A 482 -23.56 12.48 -3.51
C TRP A 482 -24.07 13.13 -2.22
N GLU A 483 -23.24 13.29 -1.17
CA GLU A 483 -23.70 13.94 0.07
C GLU A 483 -24.27 15.35 -0.16
N ASN A 484 -23.65 16.11 -1.08
CA ASN A 484 -24.05 17.47 -1.40
C ASN A 484 -25.33 17.47 -2.23
N VAL A 485 -25.44 16.53 -3.18
CA VAL A 485 -26.66 16.36 -3.98
C VAL A 485 -27.86 16.00 -3.13
N LEU A 486 -27.68 15.05 -2.20
CA LEU A 486 -28.72 14.58 -1.28
C LEU A 486 -29.10 15.65 -0.25
N ALA A 487 -28.14 16.45 0.22
CA ALA A 487 -28.40 17.56 1.14
C ALA A 487 -28.99 18.82 0.47
N GLY A 488 -29.04 18.86 -0.87
CA GLY A 488 -29.47 20.05 -1.62
C GLY A 488 -28.47 21.21 -1.61
N ASN A 489 -27.20 20.93 -1.30
CA ASN A 489 -26.14 21.91 -1.16
C ASN A 489 -25.26 21.89 -2.42
N TYR A 490 -25.57 22.77 -3.38
CA TYR A 490 -24.93 22.76 -4.71
C TYR A 490 -23.90 23.90 -4.91
N GLU A 491 -23.55 24.63 -3.85
CA GLU A 491 -22.67 25.82 -3.90
C GLU A 491 -21.20 25.52 -3.61
#